data_AF-A0A8B6FRS4-F1
#
_entry.id   AF-A0A8B6FRS4-F1
#
_cell.length_a   1.000
_cell.length_b   1.000
_cell.length_c   1.000
_cell.angle_alpha   90.00
_cell.angle_beta   90.00
_cell.angle_gamma   90.00
#
_symmetry.space_group_name_H-M   'P 1'
#
loop_
_entity.id
_entity.type
_entity.pdbx_description
1 polymer ?
#
loop_
_entity_poly.entity_id
_entity_poly.type
_entity_poly.pdbx_seq_one_letter_code
_entity_poly.pdbx_strand_id
1 'polypeptide(L)'
;QPVHNSHIIATEVLECLALGAFLAAVACAFLKMFILTEQGMLFVLTGLLNLMAGVFALIGVIVFATTSNGFFTIDSSNLHYSFGLCIVGGIGGVFSGMVFLLAWRWVRN
;
A
#
# COMPACT_ATOMS: atom_id res chain seq x y z
N GLN A 1 -27.51 -3.49 12.10
CA GLN A 1 -26.55 -2.46 12.53
C GLN A 1 -25.17 -2.97 13.02
N PRO A 2 -24.92 -4.23 13.43
CA PRO A 2 -23.56 -4.65 13.83
C PRO A 2 -22.60 -4.93 12.64
N VAL A 3 -23.13 -5.32 11.48
CA VAL A 3 -22.31 -5.66 10.29
C VAL A 3 -21.61 -4.43 9.68
N HIS A 4 -22.23 -3.25 9.79
CA HIS A 4 -21.66 -2.03 9.21
C HIS A 4 -20.39 -1.59 9.95
N ASN A 5 -20.35 -1.75 11.28
CA ASN A 5 -19.20 -1.37 12.10
C ASN A 5 -17.98 -2.27 11.85
N SER A 6 -18.18 -3.55 11.52
CA SER A 6 -17.07 -4.47 11.22
C SER A 6 -16.30 -4.11 9.95
N HIS A 7 -16.94 -3.50 8.94
CA HIS A 7 -16.28 -3.13 7.69
C HIS A 7 -15.41 -1.86 7.82
N ILE A 8 -15.83 -0.92 8.68
CA ILE A 8 -15.07 0.30 8.96
C ILE A 8 -13.76 -0.06 9.68
N ILE A 9 -13.85 -0.87 10.73
CA ILE A 9 -12.68 -1.34 11.50
C ILE A 9 -11.72 -2.10 10.57
N ALA A 10 -12.23 -2.96 9.68
CA ALA A 10 -11.39 -3.69 8.73
C ALA A 10 -10.64 -2.76 7.75
N THR A 11 -11.29 -1.68 7.30
CA THR A 11 -10.67 -0.70 6.39
C THR A 11 -9.58 0.09 7.10
N GLU A 12 -9.82 0.56 8.32
CA GLU A 12 -8.83 1.28 9.13
C GLU A 12 -7.59 0.42 9.44
N VAL A 13 -7.80 -0.86 9.75
CA VAL A 13 -6.70 -1.81 9.98
C VAL A 13 -5.88 -2.01 8.70
N LEU A 14 -6.52 -2.14 7.54
CA LEU A 14 -5.82 -2.28 6.26
C LEU A 14 -5.00 -1.04 5.90
N GLU A 15 -5.54 0.17 6.15
CA GLU A 15 -4.81 1.42 5.96
C GLU A 15 -3.59 1.52 6.89
N CYS A 16 -3.75 1.14 8.16
CA CYS A 16 -2.64 1.11 9.12
C CYS A 16 -1.54 0.12 8.70
N LEU A 17 -1.93 -1.07 8.21
CA LEU A 17 -0.99 -2.06 7.68
C LEU A 17 -0.28 -1.56 6.42
N ALA A 18 -0.99 -0.88 5.52
CA ALA A 18 -0.40 -0.28 4.33
C ALA A 18 0.63 0.79 4.70
N LEU A 19 0.30 1.67 5.66
CA LEU A 19 1.17 2.73 6.13
C LEU A 19 2.41 2.17 6.87
N GLY A 20 2.22 1.14 7.69
CA GLY A 20 3.32 0.42 8.34
C GLY A 20 4.27 -0.26 7.34
N ALA A 21 3.73 -0.94 6.34
CA ALA A 21 4.51 -1.58 5.28
C ALA A 21 5.29 -0.54 4.45
N PHE A 22 4.68 0.61 4.16
CA PHE A 22 5.34 1.72 3.48
C PHE A 22 6.51 2.29 4.29
N LEU A 23 6.31 2.55 5.59
CA LEU A 23 7.38 3.03 6.47
C LEU A 23 8.53 2.02 6.58
N ALA A 24 8.21 0.72 6.65
CA ALA A 24 9.21 -0.33 6.63
C ALA A 24 9.98 -0.36 5.30
N ALA A 25 9.31 -0.15 4.16
CA ALA A 25 9.96 -0.06 2.86
C ALA A 25 10.91 1.14 2.80
N VAL A 26 10.50 2.31 3.33
CA VAL A 26 11.35 3.51 3.42
C VAL A 26 12.56 3.26 4.31
N ALA A 27 12.37 2.60 5.46
CA ALA A 27 13.47 2.23 6.35
C ALA A 27 14.45 1.27 5.66
N CYS A 28 13.96 0.26 4.92
CA CYS A 28 14.80 -0.65 4.15
C CYS A 28 15.57 0.07 3.04
N ALA A 29 14.94 1.02 2.35
CA ALA A 29 15.59 1.85 1.34
C ALA A 29 16.68 2.75 1.94
N PHE A 30 16.48 3.24 3.17
CA PHE A 30 17.49 4.01 3.90
C PHE A 30 18.67 3.13 4.33
N LEU A 31 18.40 1.95 4.91
CA LEU A 31 19.43 0.99 5.33
C LEU A 31 20.33 0.55 4.17
N LYS A 32 19.77 0.46 2.95
CA LYS A 32 20.54 0.20 1.73
C LYS A 32 21.65 1.23 1.47
N MET A 33 21.50 2.49 1.91
CA MET A 33 22.56 3.49 1.73
C MET A 33 23.79 3.22 2.61
N PHE A 34 23.63 2.49 3.71
CA PHE A 34 24.69 2.25 4.69
C PHE A 34 25.27 0.82 4.61
N ILE A 35 24.45 -0.16 4.21
CA ILE A 35 24.83 -1.58 4.19
C ILE A 35 25.15 -2.00 2.75
N LEU A 36 26.45 -2.04 2.42
CA LEU A 36 26.95 -2.40 1.09
C LEU A 36 27.03 -3.91 0.82
N THR A 37 27.01 -4.75 1.86
CA THR A 37 27.28 -6.19 1.76
C THR A 37 26.07 -7.03 1.30
N GLU A 38 24.85 -6.56 1.56
CA GLU A 38 23.60 -7.31 1.36
C GLU A 38 22.60 -6.54 0.48
N GLN A 39 23.11 -5.73 -0.46
CA GLN A 39 22.26 -4.83 -1.28
C GLN A 39 21.12 -5.57 -1.96
N GLY A 40 21.36 -6.82 -2.34
CA GLY A 40 20.42 -7.61 -3.09
C GLY A 40 19.16 -8.05 -2.34
N MET A 41 19.36 -8.58 -1.13
CA MET A 41 18.25 -8.96 -0.26
C MET A 41 17.43 -7.72 0.12
N LEU A 42 18.08 -6.58 0.34
CA LEU A 42 17.42 -5.30 0.62
C LEU A 42 16.58 -4.78 -0.54
N PHE A 43 17.02 -4.95 -1.80
CA PHE A 43 16.22 -4.60 -2.98
C PHE A 43 14.94 -5.44 -3.07
N VAL A 44 15.05 -6.75 -2.87
CA VAL A 44 13.88 -7.66 -2.89
C VAL A 44 12.93 -7.32 -1.75
N LEU A 45 13.45 -7.14 -0.54
CA LEU A 45 12.65 -6.82 0.65
C LEU A 45 11.90 -5.50 0.48
N THR A 46 12.59 -4.45 0.01
CA THR A 46 11.96 -3.15 -0.27
C THR A 46 10.87 -3.26 -1.34
N GLY A 47 11.13 -4.03 -2.40
CA GLY A 47 10.15 -4.28 -3.47
C GLY A 47 8.91 -5.01 -2.96
N LEU A 48 9.09 -6.05 -2.15
CA LEU A 48 7.99 -6.81 -1.55
C LEU A 48 7.17 -5.95 -0.57
N LEU A 49 7.82 -5.13 0.25
CA LEU A 49 7.14 -4.24 1.20
C LEU A 49 6.29 -3.18 0.49
N ASN A 50 6.82 -2.55 -0.58
CA ASN A 50 6.06 -1.61 -1.40
C ASN A 50 4.89 -2.28 -2.13
N LEU A 51 5.07 -3.51 -2.61
CA LEU A 51 4.02 -4.28 -3.25
C LEU A 51 2.90 -4.64 -2.26
N MET A 52 3.27 -5.11 -1.06
CA MET A 52 2.32 -5.37 0.03
C MET A 52 1.57 -4.11 0.45
N ALA A 53 2.26 -2.99 0.64
CA ALA A 53 1.65 -1.70 0.98
C ALA A 53 0.61 -1.27 -0.07
N GLY A 54 0.97 -1.38 -1.35
CA GLY A 54 0.07 -1.05 -2.45
C GLY A 54 -1.15 -1.97 -2.52
N VAL A 55 -0.95 -3.28 -2.33
CA VAL A 55 -2.04 -4.27 -2.30
C VAL A 55 -2.99 -4.03 -1.13
N PHE A 56 -2.49 -3.77 0.08
CA PHE A 56 -3.34 -3.48 1.24
C PHE A 56 -4.16 -2.21 1.06
N ALA A 57 -3.56 -1.15 0.49
CA ALA A 57 -4.29 0.08 0.16
C ALA A 57 -5.42 -0.19 -0.86
N LEU A 58 -5.15 -0.96 -1.92
CA LEU A 58 -6.18 -1.31 -2.91
C LEU A 58 -7.28 -2.21 -2.33
N ILE A 59 -6.96 -3.17 -1.46
CA ILE A 59 -7.96 -3.99 -0.77
C ILE A 59 -8.84 -3.11 0.11
N GLY A 60 -8.26 -2.19 0.89
CA GLY A 60 -9.03 -1.24 1.71
C GLY A 60 -10.01 -0.41 0.88
N VAL A 61 -9.54 0.11 -0.26
CA VAL A 61 -10.38 0.83 -1.23
C VAL A 61 -11.53 -0.05 -1.76
N ILE A 62 -11.28 -1.30 -2.12
CA ILE A 62 -12.32 -2.22 -2.63
C ILE A 62 -13.35 -2.55 -1.54
N VAL A 63 -12.90 -2.81 -0.31
CA VAL A 63 -13.78 -3.09 0.84
C VAL A 63 -14.65 -1.87 1.15
N PHE A 64 -14.06 -0.67 1.11
CA PHE A 64 -14.80 0.58 1.29
C PHE A 64 -15.81 0.83 0.16
N ALA A 65 -15.42 0.60 -1.10
CA ALA A 65 -16.28 0.77 -2.28
C ALA A 65 -17.48 -0.18 -2.28
N THR A 66 -17.25 -1.46 -1.93
CA THR A 66 -18.32 -2.46 -1.85
C THR A 66 -19.31 -2.16 -0.73
N THR A 67 -18.86 -1.51 0.36
CA THR A 67 -19.72 -1.08 1.48
C THR A 67 -20.49 0.21 1.17
N SER A 68 -19.88 1.15 0.43
CA SER A 68 -20.47 2.46 0.11
C SER A 68 -21.49 2.43 -1.03
N ASN A 69 -21.50 1.39 -1.88
CA ASN A 69 -22.58 1.17 -2.87
C ASN A 69 -23.98 1.04 -2.25
N GLY A 70 -24.11 0.92 -0.92
CA GLY A 70 -25.38 0.98 -0.19
C GLY A 70 -25.74 2.34 0.43
N PHE A 71 -24.84 3.34 0.41
CA PHE A 71 -24.98 4.61 1.15
C PHE A 71 -24.53 5.81 0.30
N PHE A 72 -25.25 6.09 -0.79
CA PHE A 72 -25.01 7.23 -1.68
C PHE A 72 -25.63 8.55 -1.14
N THR A 73 -25.38 8.95 0.11
CA THR A 73 -25.96 10.21 0.63
C THR A 73 -25.17 10.92 1.75
N ILE A 74 -23.84 10.80 1.85
CA ILE A 74 -23.10 11.59 2.85
C ILE A 74 -21.82 12.18 2.24
N ASP A 75 -21.84 13.50 2.00
CA ASP A 75 -20.73 14.42 1.65
C ASP A 75 -19.68 13.91 0.65
N SER A 76 -20.07 13.91 -0.62
CA SER A 76 -19.34 13.34 -1.76
C SER A 76 -18.02 14.01 -2.13
N SER A 77 -17.74 15.26 -1.78
CA SER A 77 -16.54 15.94 -2.31
C SER A 77 -15.23 15.53 -1.62
N ASN A 78 -15.21 15.52 -0.29
CA ASN A 78 -14.01 15.14 0.48
C ASN A 78 -13.75 13.63 0.45
N LEU A 79 -14.81 12.82 0.41
CA LEU A 79 -14.69 11.36 0.32
C LEU A 79 -14.04 10.92 -0.99
N HIS A 80 -14.41 11.55 -2.11
CA HIS A 80 -13.86 11.24 -3.43
C HIS A 80 -12.37 11.58 -3.55
N TYR A 81 -11.92 12.67 -2.91
CA TYR A 81 -10.52 13.07 -2.97
C TYR A 81 -9.61 12.11 -2.19
N SER A 82 -9.99 11.75 -0.97
CA SER A 82 -9.23 10.77 -0.16
C SER A 82 -9.21 9.39 -0.82
N PHE A 83 -10.34 8.97 -1.37
CA PHE A 83 -10.46 7.70 -2.09
C PHE A 83 -9.60 7.64 -3.36
N GLY A 84 -9.59 8.72 -4.16
CA GLY A 84 -8.73 8.84 -5.33
C GLY A 84 -7.25 8.80 -4.98
N LEU A 85 -6.84 9.47 -3.90
CA LEU A 85 -5.46 9.42 -3.40
C LEU A 85 -5.05 8.02 -2.95
N CYS A 86 -5.91 7.27 -2.27
CA CYS A 86 -5.62 5.89 -1.88
C CYS A 86 -5.45 4.96 -3.09
N ILE A 87 -6.24 5.14 -4.15
CA ILE A 87 -6.07 4.38 -5.41
C ILE A 87 -4.73 4.72 -6.07
N VAL A 88 -4.43 6.02 -6.23
CA VAL A 88 -3.18 6.45 -6.86
C VAL A 88 -1.97 5.99 -6.05
N GLY A 89 -2.03 6.10 -4.71
CA GLY A 89 -1.01 5.62 -3.80
C GLY A 89 -0.85 4.10 -3.87
N GLY A 90 -1.95 3.35 -3.91
CA GLY A 90 -1.94 1.89 -4.05
C GLY A 90 -1.29 1.43 -5.35
N ILE A 91 -1.69 2.00 -6.48
CA ILE A 91 -1.10 1.72 -7.80
C ILE A 91 0.38 2.12 -7.83
N GLY A 92 0.71 3.30 -7.29
CA GLY A 92 2.09 3.78 -7.19
C GLY A 92 2.99 2.86 -6.37
N GLY A 93 2.48 2.35 -5.25
CA GLY A 93 3.16 1.37 -4.40
C GLY A 93 3.44 0.05 -5.13
N VAL A 94 2.42 -0.50 -5.80
CA VAL A 94 2.58 -1.74 -6.60
C VAL A 94 3.59 -1.53 -7.74
N PHE A 95 3.47 -0.42 -8.47
CA PHE A 95 4.38 -0.10 -9.58
C PHE A 95 5.82 0.06 -9.09
N SER A 96 6.03 0.83 -8.02
CA SER A 96 7.32 0.98 -7.37
C SER A 96 7.89 -0.37 -6.95
N GLY A 97 7.10 -1.22 -6.27
CA GLY A 97 7.51 -2.57 -5.87
C GLY A 97 8.01 -3.42 -7.04
N MET A 98 7.29 -3.40 -8.17
CA MET A 98 7.70 -4.11 -9.39
C MET A 98 9.02 -3.59 -9.95
N VAL A 99 9.22 -2.27 -9.99
CA VAL A 99 10.48 -1.67 -10.46
C VAL A 99 11.65 -2.11 -9.58
N PHE A 100 11.49 -2.15 -8.25
CA PHE A 100 12.55 -2.64 -7.35
C PHE A 100 12.91 -4.11 -7.59
N LEU A 101 11.92 -4.97 -7.86
CA LEU A 101 12.14 -6.39 -8.18
C LEU A 101 12.81 -6.58 -9.55
N LEU A 102 12.43 -5.79 -10.55
CA LEU A 102 13.06 -5.81 -11.87
C LEU A 102 14.50 -5.27 -11.81
N ALA A 103 14.74 -4.19 -11.06
CA ALA A 103 16.06 -3.63 -10.84
C ALA A 103 16.99 -4.65 -10.17
N TRP A 104 16.49 -5.40 -9.18
CA TRP A 104 17.23 -6.51 -8.58
C TRP A 104 17.64 -7.58 -9.59
N ARG A 105 16.71 -7.97 -10.48
CA ARG A 105 17.01 -8.95 -11.54
C ARG A 105 18.08 -8.42 -12.49
N TRP A 106 18.04 -7.13 -12.84
CA TRP A 106 19.04 -6.52 -13.71
C TRP A 106 20.42 -6.46 -13.05
N VAL A 107 20.52 -6.13 -11.76
CA VAL A 107 21.79 -6.09 -11.00
C VAL A 107 22.46 -7.47 -10.90
N ARG A 108 21.71 -8.57 -11.03
CA ARG A 108 22.26 -9.94 -10.98
C ARG A 108 22.73 -10.51 -12.31
N ASN A 109 22.32 -9.90 -13.44
CA ASN A 109 22.70 -10.34 -14.79
C ASN A 109 23.98 -9.61 -15.24
#